data_AF-A0A7J4M031-F1
#
_entry.id   AF-A0A7J4M031-F1
#
_cell.length_a   1.000
_cell.length_b   1.000
_cell.length_c   1.000
_cell.angle_alpha   90.00
_cell.angle_beta   90.00
_cell.angle_gamma   90.00
#
_symmetry.space_group_name_H-M   'P 1'
#
loop_
_entity.id
_entity.type
_entity.pdbx_description
1 polymer ?
#
loop_
_entity_poly.entity_id
_entity_poly.type
_entity_poly.pdbx_seq_one_letter_code
_entity_poly.pdbx_strand_id
1 'polypeptide(L)'
;MTSGTDAIPQSKQQLNLQEFVKNATWRELLVELVDSNQLDPWNIDIVKVVDSYIAVVRKMQVMDLHIPANIVLAASILLRMKSETINIFPVEEAAYAEEGPELQEGRILPEVPPLISKLRLQPKRKITLEELMNALGDAIKINEKRERVVIERAAPLNFVVEKDDIDEKMNRAYKLVKANADREGMTTFGHLAKGFDSIENILLGLFVPLLFLAHNRQLTLMQDEFFKEIFVKLSDEDGKPVK
;
A
#
# COMPACT_ATOMS: atom_id res chain seq x y z
N MET A 1 32.96 -55.49 -41.14
CA MET A 1 31.84 -56.09 -40.40
C MET A 1 32.37 -56.34 -39.00
N THR A 2 31.95 -55.78 -37.87
CA THR A 2 30.80 -55.05 -37.31
C THR A 2 31.25 -54.87 -35.84
N SER A 3 30.95 -53.89 -35.02
CA SER A 3 30.26 -52.61 -35.05
C SER A 3 30.77 -51.92 -33.79
N GLY A 4 30.99 -50.60 -33.86
CA GLY A 4 31.24 -49.79 -32.68
C GLY A 4 30.12 -49.93 -31.65
N THR A 5 30.51 -50.00 -30.39
CA THR A 5 29.62 -49.68 -29.27
C THR A 5 30.39 -48.72 -28.38
N ASP A 6 30.34 -47.44 -28.77
CA ASP A 6 30.58 -46.32 -27.88
C ASP A 6 29.56 -46.41 -26.74
N ALA A 7 30.03 -46.86 -25.58
CA ALA A 7 29.30 -46.75 -24.34
C ALA A 7 29.37 -45.29 -23.88
N ILE A 8 28.32 -44.53 -24.20
CA ILE A 8 28.08 -43.19 -23.67
C ILE A 8 27.95 -43.31 -22.14
N PRO A 9 28.77 -42.61 -21.32
CA PRO A 9 28.55 -42.59 -19.88
C PRO A 9 27.34 -41.71 -19.59
N GLN A 10 26.24 -42.34 -19.16
CA GLN A 10 25.10 -41.67 -18.55
C GLN A 10 25.51 -41.13 -17.16
N SER A 11 26.22 -40.01 -17.10
CA SER A 11 26.36 -39.25 -15.84
C SER A 11 25.24 -38.22 -15.76
N LYS A 12 24.05 -38.66 -15.36
CA LYS A 12 23.05 -37.75 -14.78
C LYS A 12 23.67 -37.19 -13.49
N GLN A 13 24.28 -36.02 -13.58
CA GLN A 13 24.73 -35.29 -12.40
C GLN A 13 23.47 -34.93 -11.59
N GLN A 14 23.28 -35.66 -10.50
CA GLN A 14 22.20 -35.43 -9.58
C GLN A 14 22.51 -34.13 -8.83
N LEU A 15 21.69 -33.09 -9.01
CA LEU A 15 21.85 -31.80 -8.33
C LEU A 15 22.04 -32.04 -6.82
N ASN A 16 23.25 -31.76 -6.32
CA ASN A 16 23.54 -31.79 -4.88
C ASN A 16 22.95 -30.54 -4.22
N LEU A 17 21.64 -30.58 -4.00
CA LEU A 17 20.86 -29.44 -3.52
C LEU A 17 21.32 -28.94 -2.13
N GLN A 18 21.95 -29.82 -1.35
CA GLN A 18 22.47 -29.53 -0.01
C GLN A 18 23.68 -28.57 -0.04
N GLU A 19 24.49 -28.61 -1.09
CA GLU A 19 25.66 -27.73 -1.24
C GLU A 19 25.23 -26.32 -1.67
N PHE A 20 24.20 -26.24 -2.53
CA PHE A 20 23.61 -24.99 -3.01
C PHE A 20 23.01 -24.14 -1.89
N VAL A 21 22.32 -24.76 -0.93
CA VAL A 21 21.66 -24.02 0.18
C VAL A 21 22.66 -23.17 0.98
N LYS A 22 23.93 -23.58 1.08
CA LYS A 22 24.91 -22.88 1.90
C LYS A 22 25.49 -21.61 1.26
N ASN A 23 25.66 -21.58 -0.08
CA ASN A 23 26.42 -20.52 -0.75
C ASN A 23 25.77 -19.96 -2.02
N ALA A 24 24.64 -20.51 -2.49
CA ALA A 24 24.21 -20.23 -3.85
C ALA A 24 23.61 -18.84 -4.06
N THR A 25 24.02 -18.23 -5.18
CA THR A 25 23.38 -17.05 -5.75
C THR A 25 22.27 -17.47 -6.71
N TRP A 26 21.20 -16.67 -6.82
CA TRP A 26 20.14 -16.90 -7.82
C TRP A 26 20.66 -17.01 -9.26
N ARG A 27 21.82 -16.40 -9.57
CA ARG A 27 22.51 -16.50 -10.86
C ARG A 27 23.04 -17.90 -11.13
N GLU A 28 23.76 -18.46 -10.17
CA GLU A 28 24.34 -19.81 -10.27
C GLU A 28 23.22 -20.83 -10.45
N LEU A 29 22.13 -20.68 -9.69
CA LEU A 29 20.96 -21.55 -9.83
C LEU A 29 20.32 -21.45 -11.22
N LEU A 30 20.25 -20.26 -11.82
CA LEU A 30 19.73 -20.09 -13.19
C LEU A 30 20.64 -20.73 -14.24
N VAL A 31 21.96 -20.56 -14.13
CA VAL A 31 22.92 -21.16 -15.05
C VAL A 31 22.85 -22.68 -14.99
N GLU A 32 22.84 -23.24 -13.78
CA GLU A 32 22.72 -24.69 -13.55
C GLU A 32 21.39 -25.25 -14.09
N LEU A 33 20.29 -24.50 -13.95
CA LEU A 33 18.99 -24.90 -14.49
C LEU A 33 18.96 -24.93 -16.02
N VAL A 34 19.65 -23.99 -16.67
CA VAL A 34 19.77 -23.96 -18.12
C VAL A 34 20.60 -25.13 -18.60
N ASP A 35 21.71 -25.43 -17.92
CA ASP A 35 22.61 -26.54 -18.26
C ASP A 35 21.93 -27.91 -18.04
N SER A 36 21.36 -28.12 -16.84
CA SER A 36 20.70 -29.38 -16.47
C SER A 36 19.46 -29.70 -17.31
N ASN A 37 18.69 -28.69 -17.73
CA ASN A 37 17.52 -28.88 -18.61
C ASN A 37 17.85 -28.79 -20.11
N GLN A 38 19.13 -28.65 -20.49
CA GLN A 38 19.57 -28.53 -21.89
C GLN A 38 18.81 -27.43 -22.66
N LEU A 39 18.57 -26.30 -22.00
CA LEU A 39 17.91 -25.16 -22.63
C LEU A 39 18.93 -24.36 -23.44
N ASP A 40 18.52 -23.85 -24.60
CA ASP A 40 19.38 -23.02 -25.44
C ASP A 40 19.63 -21.65 -24.76
N PRO A 41 20.87 -21.30 -24.39
CA PRO A 41 21.19 -20.03 -23.74
C PRO A 41 20.85 -18.81 -24.61
N TRP A 42 20.78 -18.97 -25.94
CA TRP A 42 20.47 -17.92 -26.89
C TRP A 42 18.98 -17.79 -27.17
N ASN A 43 18.18 -18.77 -26.75
CA ASN A 43 16.74 -18.81 -26.99
C ASN A 43 16.01 -19.45 -25.80
N ILE A 44 15.81 -18.65 -24.76
CA ILE A 44 15.18 -19.10 -23.53
C ILE A 44 13.67 -18.93 -23.58
N ASP A 45 12.97 -20.01 -23.27
CA ASP A 45 11.56 -19.99 -22.92
C ASP A 45 11.41 -19.63 -21.43
N ILE A 46 11.00 -18.39 -21.14
CA ILE A 46 10.79 -17.89 -19.78
C ILE A 46 9.86 -18.83 -19.01
N VAL A 47 8.78 -19.31 -19.63
CA VAL A 47 7.76 -20.11 -18.94
C VAL A 47 8.40 -21.38 -18.36
N LYS A 48 9.18 -22.09 -19.19
CA LYS A 48 9.87 -23.32 -18.80
C LYS A 48 10.96 -23.10 -17.75
N VAL A 49 11.74 -22.02 -17.90
CA VAL A 49 12.79 -21.68 -16.94
C VAL A 49 12.19 -21.36 -15.57
N VAL A 50 11.15 -20.53 -15.54
CA VAL A 50 10.49 -20.14 -14.29
C VAL A 50 9.85 -21.35 -13.60
N ASP A 51 9.18 -22.23 -14.35
CA ASP A 51 8.59 -23.45 -13.76
C ASP A 51 9.65 -24.38 -13.16
N SER A 52 10.76 -24.55 -13.87
CA SER A 52 11.89 -25.35 -13.39
C SER A 52 12.54 -24.73 -12.15
N TYR A 53 12.72 -23.42 -12.15
CA TYR A 53 13.25 -22.67 -11.01
C TYR A 53 12.39 -22.85 -9.76
N ILE A 54 11.07 -22.65 -9.88
CA ILE A 54 10.13 -22.81 -8.77
C ILE A 54 10.08 -24.25 -8.30
N ALA A 55 10.15 -25.24 -9.19
CA ALA A 55 10.20 -26.64 -8.82
C ALA A 55 11.44 -26.97 -7.97
N VAL A 56 12.61 -26.40 -8.31
CA VAL A 56 13.84 -26.57 -7.53
C VAL A 56 13.74 -25.85 -6.18
N VAL A 57 13.26 -24.61 -6.14
CA VAL A 57 13.05 -23.88 -4.88
C VAL A 57 12.09 -24.61 -3.94
N ARG A 58 11.01 -25.20 -4.45
CA ARG A 58 10.10 -26.02 -3.63
C ARG A 58 10.79 -27.28 -3.09
N LYS A 59 11.62 -27.94 -3.90
CA LYS A 59 12.42 -29.09 -3.42
C LYS A 59 13.43 -28.68 -2.35
N MET A 60 14.03 -27.49 -2.46
CA MET A 60 14.90 -26.92 -1.43
C MET A 60 14.13 -26.76 -0.11
N GLN A 61 12.92 -26.18 -0.14
CA GLN A 61 12.10 -25.94 1.06
C GLN A 61 11.77 -27.22 1.82
N VAL A 62 11.54 -28.31 1.09
CA VAL A 62 11.19 -29.61 1.68
C VAL A 62 12.40 -30.28 2.35
N MET A 63 13.61 -30.04 1.84
CA MET A 63 14.83 -30.69 2.33
C MET A 63 15.55 -29.87 3.41
N ASP A 64 15.45 -28.55 3.36
CA ASP A 64 16.03 -27.65 4.35
C ASP A 64 15.17 -26.36 4.45
N LEU A 65 14.76 -25.99 5.66
CA LEU A 65 13.96 -24.77 5.90
C LEU A 65 14.78 -23.50 5.66
N HIS A 66 16.10 -23.62 5.56
CA HIS A 66 16.98 -22.52 5.27
C HIS A 66 17.07 -22.28 3.76
N ILE A 67 16.30 -21.31 3.25
CA ILE A 67 16.49 -20.83 1.87
C ILE A 67 17.03 -19.40 1.90
N PRO A 68 18.12 -19.13 1.16
CA PRO A 68 18.61 -17.77 0.95
C PRO A 68 17.52 -16.82 0.44
N ALA A 69 17.36 -15.67 1.09
CA ALA A 69 16.32 -14.68 0.76
C ALA A 69 16.43 -14.15 -0.68
N ASN A 70 17.66 -14.08 -1.22
CA ASN A 70 17.94 -13.67 -2.60
C ASN A 70 17.30 -14.62 -3.64
N ILE A 71 17.22 -15.93 -3.37
CA ILE A 71 16.60 -16.94 -4.23
C ILE A 71 15.07 -16.79 -4.21
N VAL A 72 14.50 -16.56 -3.03
CA VAL A 72 13.05 -16.33 -2.88
C VAL A 72 12.63 -15.04 -3.58
N LEU A 73 13.42 -13.97 -3.45
CA LEU A 73 13.19 -12.72 -4.16
C LEU A 73 13.24 -12.94 -5.68
N ALA A 74 14.26 -13.63 -6.18
CA ALA A 74 14.39 -13.96 -7.59
C ALA A 74 13.19 -14.76 -8.10
N ALA A 75 12.72 -15.77 -7.35
CA ALA A 75 11.49 -16.52 -7.67
C ALA A 75 10.27 -15.61 -7.85
N SER A 76 10.07 -14.64 -6.95
CA SER A 76 8.92 -13.72 -7.04
C SER A 76 8.95 -12.85 -8.29
N ILE A 77 10.14 -12.35 -8.67
CA ILE A 77 10.33 -11.50 -9.85
C ILE A 77 10.16 -12.35 -11.12
N LEU A 78 10.72 -13.55 -11.15
CA LEU A 78 10.58 -14.50 -12.25
C LEU A 78 9.11 -14.87 -12.50
N LEU A 79 8.34 -15.12 -11.44
CA LEU A 79 6.89 -15.35 -11.54
C LEU A 79 6.15 -14.13 -12.12
N ARG A 80 6.52 -12.92 -11.70
CA ARG A 80 5.98 -11.69 -12.27
C ARG A 80 6.30 -11.58 -13.77
N MET A 81 7.53 -11.85 -14.18
CA MET A 81 7.93 -11.83 -15.60
C MET A 81 7.17 -12.88 -16.42
N LYS A 82 6.96 -14.08 -15.87
CA LYS A 82 6.13 -15.12 -16.49
C LYS A 82 4.69 -14.63 -16.67
N SER A 83 4.11 -13.98 -15.66
CA SER A 83 2.75 -13.43 -15.75
C SER A 83 2.64 -12.31 -16.79
N GLU A 84 3.66 -11.47 -16.95
CA GLU A 84 3.68 -10.42 -17.98
C GLU A 84 3.81 -11.01 -19.40
N THR A 85 4.45 -12.17 -19.52
CA THR A 85 4.62 -12.88 -20.79
C THR A 85 3.35 -13.60 -21.23
N ILE A 86 2.59 -14.13 -20.27
CA ILE A 86 1.29 -14.77 -20.53
C ILE A 86 0.27 -13.65 -20.75
N ASN A 87 0.09 -13.24 -22.01
CA ASN A 87 -0.95 -12.31 -22.40
C ASN A 87 -2.33 -12.92 -22.08
N ILE A 88 -2.98 -12.44 -21.01
CA ILE A 88 -4.32 -12.86 -20.57
C ILE A 88 -5.39 -12.38 -21.56
N PHE A 89 -5.09 -11.35 -22.32
CA PHE A 89 -5.86 -10.96 -23.49
C PHE A 89 -5.24 -11.68 -24.68
N PRO A 90 -5.81 -12.80 -25.15
CA PRO A 90 -5.59 -13.14 -26.54
C PRO A 90 -5.92 -11.86 -27.29
N VAL A 91 -4.97 -11.36 -28.07
CA VAL A 91 -5.35 -10.66 -29.28
C VAL A 91 -6.04 -11.77 -30.06
N GLU A 92 -7.33 -11.99 -29.79
CA GLU A 92 -8.25 -12.33 -30.85
C GLU A 92 -7.93 -11.25 -31.87
N GLU A 93 -7.13 -11.63 -32.87
CA GLU A 93 -7.30 -11.09 -34.21
C GLU A 93 -8.77 -11.30 -34.44
N ALA A 94 -9.54 -10.32 -33.99
CA ALA A 94 -10.95 -10.41 -34.01
C ALA A 94 -11.23 -10.58 -35.48
N ALA A 95 -11.81 -11.73 -35.79
CA ALA A 95 -12.35 -12.08 -37.07
C ALA A 95 -13.56 -11.15 -37.36
N TYR A 96 -13.34 -9.84 -37.27
CA TYR A 96 -14.14 -8.80 -37.91
C TYR A 96 -13.77 -8.78 -39.40
N ALA A 97 -13.66 -9.96 -40.01
CA ALA A 97 -13.82 -10.10 -41.44
C ALA A 97 -15.27 -10.54 -41.62
N GLU A 98 -16.06 -9.56 -42.06
CA GLU A 98 -17.34 -9.76 -42.75
C GLU A 98 -18.51 -10.25 -41.91
N GLU A 99 -19.15 -9.34 -41.19
CA GLU A 99 -20.62 -9.21 -41.19
C GLU A 99 -20.96 -7.89 -40.47
N GLY A 100 -20.87 -6.79 -41.21
CA GLY A 100 -21.43 -5.51 -40.76
C GLY A 100 -22.96 -5.60 -40.77
N PRO A 101 -23.67 -4.92 -39.84
CA PRO A 101 -25.12 -4.85 -39.89
C PRO A 101 -25.53 -4.22 -41.22
N GLU A 102 -26.48 -4.85 -41.93
CA GLU A 102 -27.03 -4.34 -43.18
C GLU A 102 -27.35 -2.84 -43.03
N LEU A 103 -26.64 -2.03 -43.82
CA LEU A 103 -26.76 -0.58 -43.81
C LEU A 103 -28.20 -0.21 -44.21
N GLN A 104 -29.00 0.25 -43.25
CA GLN A 104 -30.29 0.87 -43.55
C GLN A 104 -30.04 2.13 -44.40
N GLU A 105 -30.49 2.10 -45.65
CA GLU A 105 -30.40 3.22 -46.58
C GLU A 105 -31.06 4.47 -45.96
N GLY A 106 -30.28 5.52 -45.73
CA GLY A 106 -30.79 6.84 -45.35
C GLY A 106 -30.13 7.55 -44.16
N ARG A 107 -29.16 6.95 -43.46
CA ARG A 107 -28.37 7.67 -42.43
C ARG A 107 -27.06 8.20 -43.00
N ILE A 108 -26.87 9.51 -42.95
CA ILE A 108 -25.59 10.16 -43.20
C ILE A 108 -24.71 9.89 -41.97
N LEU A 109 -23.74 8.96 -42.08
CA LEU A 109 -22.72 8.81 -41.05
C LEU A 109 -21.70 9.94 -41.20
N PRO A 110 -21.38 10.70 -40.14
CA PRO A 110 -20.24 11.61 -40.18
C PRO A 110 -18.96 10.80 -40.42
N GLU A 111 -18.08 11.27 -41.30
CA GLU A 111 -16.75 10.70 -41.52
C GLU A 111 -15.90 10.90 -40.25
N VAL A 112 -15.98 9.95 -39.33
CA VAL A 112 -15.07 9.90 -38.18
C VAL A 112 -13.79 9.21 -38.65
N PRO A 113 -12.61 9.86 -38.53
CA PRO A 113 -11.36 9.20 -38.83
C PRO A 113 -11.20 7.93 -37.97
N PRO A 114 -10.73 6.81 -38.55
CA PRO A 114 -10.65 5.55 -37.84
C PRO A 114 -9.76 5.70 -36.59
N LEU A 115 -10.26 5.22 -35.45
CA LEU A 115 -9.47 5.17 -34.22
C LEU A 115 -8.33 4.16 -34.40
N ILE A 116 -7.13 4.66 -34.67
CA ILE A 116 -5.93 3.82 -34.70
C ILE A 116 -5.60 3.45 -33.27
N SER A 117 -5.94 2.23 -32.85
CA SER A 117 -5.46 1.67 -31.59
C SER A 117 -3.93 1.59 -31.66
N LYS A 118 -3.23 2.46 -30.93
CA LYS A 118 -1.77 2.34 -30.71
C LYS A 118 -1.51 1.18 -29.74
N LEU A 119 -1.86 -0.04 -30.13
CA LEU A 119 -1.44 -1.22 -29.40
C LEU A 119 0.07 -1.32 -29.57
N ARG A 120 0.82 -1.15 -28.49
CA ARG A 120 2.24 -1.49 -28.48
C ARG A 120 2.31 -3.01 -28.59
N LEU A 121 2.45 -3.52 -29.81
CA LEU A 121 2.72 -4.94 -30.02
C LEU A 121 4.06 -5.23 -29.32
N GLN A 122 4.01 -6.01 -28.25
CA GLN A 122 5.23 -6.47 -27.60
C GLN A 122 6.01 -7.28 -28.65
N PRO A 123 7.26 -6.93 -28.95
CA PRO A 123 8.04 -7.71 -29.90
C PRO A 123 8.18 -9.13 -29.33
N LYS A 124 7.74 -10.14 -30.09
CA LYS A 124 8.01 -11.57 -29.82
C LYS A 124 9.51 -11.87 -30.04
N ARG A 125 10.39 -11.12 -29.40
CA ARG A 125 11.83 -11.36 -29.46
C ARG A 125 12.17 -12.52 -28.53
N LYS A 126 13.06 -13.38 -29.03
CA LYS A 126 13.68 -14.45 -28.25
C LYS A 126 14.62 -13.81 -27.25
N ILE A 127 14.53 -14.23 -25.99
CA ILE A 127 15.30 -13.66 -24.87
C ILE A 127 16.52 -14.54 -24.62
N THR A 128 17.69 -13.92 -24.44
CA THR A 128 18.92 -14.62 -24.09
C THR A 128 19.05 -14.80 -22.57
N LEU A 129 19.87 -15.75 -22.13
CA LEU A 129 20.18 -15.93 -20.70
C LEU A 129 20.74 -14.65 -20.08
N GLU A 130 21.64 -13.99 -20.79
CA GLU A 130 22.26 -12.76 -20.32
C GLU A 130 21.24 -11.64 -20.15
N GLU A 131 20.32 -11.48 -21.11
CA GLU A 131 19.24 -10.50 -21.03
C GLU A 131 18.31 -10.79 -19.85
N LEU A 132 17.97 -12.07 -19.63
CA LEU A 132 17.17 -12.49 -18.48
C LEU A 132 17.87 -12.18 -17.15
N MET A 133 19.17 -12.50 -17.03
CA MET A 133 19.94 -12.22 -15.82
C MET A 133 20.08 -10.73 -15.55
N ASN A 134 20.29 -9.92 -16.58
CA ASN A 134 20.37 -8.47 -16.47
C ASN A 134 19.03 -7.86 -16.07
N ALA A 135 17.94 -8.28 -16.73
CA ALA A 135 16.58 -7.85 -16.40
C ALA A 135 16.20 -8.20 -14.95
N LEU A 136 16.54 -9.41 -14.50
CA LEU A 136 16.31 -9.83 -13.12
C LEU A 136 17.15 -9.02 -12.14
N GLY A 137 18.43 -8.77 -12.44
CA GLY A 137 19.31 -7.95 -11.63
C GLY A 137 18.83 -6.50 -11.49
N ASP A 138 18.35 -5.90 -12.58
CA ASP A 138 17.81 -4.55 -12.55
C ASP A 138 16.46 -4.46 -11.83
N ALA A 139 15.61 -5.48 -11.96
CA ALA A 139 14.37 -5.57 -11.19
C ALA A 139 14.63 -5.61 -9.68
N ILE A 140 15.67 -6.33 -9.22
CA ILE A 140 16.09 -6.35 -7.81
C ILE A 140 16.53 -4.95 -7.35
N LYS A 141 17.42 -4.27 -8.10
CA LYS A 141 17.91 -2.92 -7.76
C LYS A 141 16.78 -1.89 -7.66
N ILE A 142 15.80 -1.97 -8.58
CA ILE A 142 14.64 -1.08 -8.57
C ILE A 142 13.81 -1.29 -7.30
N ASN A 143 13.64 -2.54 -6.87
CA ASN A 143 12.87 -2.84 -5.66
C ASN A 143 13.58 -2.31 -4.40
N GLU A 144 14.89 -2.48 -4.28
CA GLU A 144 15.69 -1.90 -3.18
C GLU A 144 15.61 -0.37 -3.13
N LYS A 145 15.57 0.29 -4.30
CA LYS A 145 15.39 1.74 -4.37
C LYS A 145 14.00 2.17 -3.91
N ARG A 146 12.95 1.43 -4.30
CA ARG A 146 11.57 1.70 -3.86
C ARG A 146 11.42 1.51 -2.36
N GLU A 147 11.99 0.45 -1.81
CA GLU A 147 11.97 0.17 -0.37
C GLU A 147 12.64 1.29 0.43
N ARG A 148 13.80 1.79 -0.01
CA ARG A 148 14.45 2.97 0.60
C ARG A 148 13.55 4.19 0.63
N VAL A 149 12.89 4.52 -0.49
CA VAL A 149 11.99 5.68 -0.57
C VAL A 149 10.77 5.51 0.33
N VAL A 150 10.24 4.29 0.47
CA VAL A 150 9.11 4.01 1.38
C VAL A 150 9.54 4.17 2.84
N ILE A 151 10.73 3.69 3.22
CA ILE A 151 11.27 3.83 4.57
C ILE A 151 11.55 5.30 4.91
N GLU A 152 12.12 6.07 3.99
CA GLU A 152 12.36 7.51 4.18
C GLU A 152 11.04 8.29 4.33
N ARG A 153 9.99 7.91 3.59
CA ARG A 153 8.65 8.51 3.73
C ARG A 153 7.92 8.05 4.98
N ALA A 154 8.26 6.87 5.49
CA ALA A 154 7.75 6.32 6.75
C ALA A 154 8.59 6.74 7.96
N ALA A 155 9.48 7.74 7.82
CA ALA A 155 10.01 8.45 8.97
C ALA A 155 8.84 8.90 9.84
N PRO A 156 8.84 8.62 11.16
CA PRO A 156 7.74 8.98 12.02
C PRO A 156 7.52 10.48 11.87
N LEU A 157 6.30 10.86 11.47
CA LEU A 157 5.87 12.25 11.57
C LEU A 157 6.01 12.61 13.04
N ASN A 158 7.03 13.42 13.36
CA ASN A 158 7.19 13.97 14.69
C ASN A 158 6.07 14.97 14.91
N PHE A 159 4.88 14.47 15.24
CA PHE A 159 3.81 15.28 15.78
C PHE A 159 4.30 15.75 17.14
N VAL A 160 4.77 17.00 17.21
CA VAL A 160 4.86 17.71 18.47
C VAL A 160 3.41 17.95 18.89
N VAL A 161 2.85 17.01 19.64
CA VAL A 161 1.58 17.23 20.31
C VAL A 161 1.88 18.23 21.42
N GLU A 162 1.57 19.49 21.18
CA GLU A 162 1.56 20.50 22.22
C GLU A 162 0.56 20.04 23.29
N LYS A 163 1.08 19.66 24.45
CA LYS A 163 0.25 19.28 25.60
C LYS A 163 -0.30 20.56 26.17
N ASP A 164 -1.49 20.94 25.72
CA ASP A 164 -2.27 21.97 26.39
C ASP A 164 -2.72 21.46 27.76
N ASP A 165 -2.33 22.16 28.82
CA ASP A 165 -2.79 21.88 30.18
C ASP A 165 -4.27 22.29 30.31
N ILE A 166 -5.15 21.29 30.24
CA ILE A 166 -6.60 21.48 30.32
C ILE A 166 -7.02 21.92 31.72
N ASP A 167 -6.29 21.52 32.77
CA ASP A 167 -6.61 21.88 34.16
C ASP A 167 -6.41 23.37 34.40
N GLU A 168 -5.37 23.97 33.81
CA GLU A 168 -5.20 25.42 33.85
C GLU A 168 -6.35 26.16 33.17
N LYS A 169 -6.78 25.70 31.99
CA LYS A 169 -7.89 26.32 31.24
C LYS A 169 -9.21 26.19 32.02
N MET A 170 -9.45 25.05 32.65
CA MET A 170 -10.59 24.78 33.52
C MET A 170 -10.63 25.76 34.71
N ASN A 171 -9.50 25.95 35.40
CA ASN A 171 -9.39 26.89 36.51
C ASN A 171 -9.63 28.34 36.10
N ARG A 172 -9.13 28.76 34.93
CA ARG A 172 -9.37 30.11 34.39
C ARG A 172 -10.84 30.31 34.07
N ALA A 173 -11.48 29.36 33.39
CA ALA A 173 -12.90 29.43 33.06
C ALA A 173 -13.77 29.50 34.33
N TYR A 174 -13.48 28.69 35.34
CA TYR A 174 -14.21 28.73 36.62
C TYR A 174 -14.10 30.08 37.33
N LYS A 175 -12.90 30.69 37.36
CA LYS A 175 -12.69 32.04 37.92
C LYS A 175 -13.48 33.10 37.16
N LEU A 176 -13.53 33.01 35.83
CA LEU A 176 -14.29 33.94 34.99
C LEU A 176 -15.80 33.83 35.26
N VAL A 177 -16.32 32.60 35.38
CA VAL A 177 -17.72 32.38 35.74
C VAL A 177 -18.02 32.95 37.13
N LYS A 178 -17.16 32.70 38.11
CA LYS A 178 -17.33 33.22 39.48
C LYS A 178 -17.27 34.74 39.57
N ALA A 179 -16.43 35.39 38.77
CA ALA A 179 -16.29 36.85 38.74
C ALA A 179 -17.49 37.55 38.07
N ASN A 180 -18.13 36.90 37.10
CA ASN A 180 -19.26 37.42 36.33
C ASN A 180 -20.59 36.75 36.71
N ALA A 181 -20.64 36.10 37.87
CA ALA A 181 -21.86 35.49 38.41
C ALA A 181 -22.70 36.54 39.13
N ASP A 182 -23.99 36.59 38.82
CA ASP A 182 -24.96 37.44 39.49
C ASP A 182 -25.25 36.93 40.93
N ARG A 183 -26.09 37.65 41.68
CA ARG A 183 -26.50 37.27 43.06
C ARG A 183 -27.09 35.87 43.18
N GLU A 184 -27.61 35.32 42.08
CA GLU A 184 -28.18 33.96 42.01
C GLU A 184 -27.21 32.92 41.43
N GLY A 185 -25.93 33.28 41.22
CA GLY A 185 -24.91 32.38 40.68
C GLY A 185 -25.10 32.04 39.20
N MET A 186 -25.83 32.87 38.45
CA MET A 186 -26.08 32.68 37.02
C MET A 186 -25.27 33.66 36.18
N THR A 187 -24.88 33.23 34.98
CA THR A 187 -24.24 34.06 33.96
C THR A 187 -24.59 33.54 32.56
N THR A 188 -24.35 34.35 31.54
CA THR A 188 -24.63 34.00 30.14
C THR A 188 -23.34 33.77 29.37
N PHE A 189 -23.32 32.75 28.51
CA PHE A 189 -22.15 32.42 27.71
C PHE A 189 -21.74 33.58 26.79
N GLY A 190 -22.69 34.29 26.20
CA GLY A 190 -22.45 35.46 25.35
C GLY A 190 -21.84 36.63 26.11
N HIS A 191 -22.08 36.78 27.41
CA HIS A 191 -21.37 37.78 28.23
C HIS A 191 -19.92 37.35 28.50
N LEU A 192 -19.69 36.08 28.79
CA LEU A 192 -18.35 35.52 29.00
C LEU A 192 -17.49 35.52 27.71
N ALA A 193 -18.13 35.28 26.56
CA ALA A 193 -17.46 35.21 25.27
C ALA A 193 -16.96 36.58 24.75
N LYS A 194 -17.55 37.69 25.23
CA LYS A 194 -17.13 39.06 24.85
C LYS A 194 -15.71 39.43 25.27
N GLY A 195 -15.13 38.70 26.24
CA GLY A 195 -13.77 38.90 26.72
C GLY A 195 -12.67 38.24 25.87
N PHE A 196 -13.02 37.61 24.74
CA PHE A 196 -12.08 36.86 23.91
C PHE A 196 -12.06 37.39 22.47
N ASP A 197 -10.87 37.60 21.92
CA ASP A 197 -10.67 38.22 20.61
C ASP A 197 -10.83 37.25 19.43
N SER A 198 -10.81 35.93 19.66
CA SER A 198 -10.79 34.92 18.60
C SER A 198 -11.75 33.77 18.88
N ILE A 199 -12.41 33.28 17.82
CA ILE A 199 -13.36 32.15 17.89
C ILE A 199 -12.67 30.89 18.44
N GLU A 200 -11.43 30.63 18.03
CA GLU A 200 -10.63 29.50 18.53
C GLU A 200 -10.39 29.59 20.04
N ASN A 201 -10.11 30.80 20.56
CA ASN A 201 -9.90 31.03 21.98
C ASN A 201 -11.21 30.94 22.78
N ILE A 202 -12.35 31.36 22.21
CA ILE A 202 -13.66 31.15 22.82
C ILE A 202 -13.95 29.65 22.92
N LEU A 203 -13.67 28.88 21.86
CA LEU A 203 -13.98 27.46 21.84
C LEU A 203 -13.04 26.65 22.75
N LEU A 204 -11.73 26.83 22.61
CA LEU A 204 -10.72 26.07 23.36
C LEU A 204 -10.49 26.62 24.77
N GLY A 205 -10.69 27.91 24.99
CA GLY A 205 -10.43 28.59 26.26
C GLY A 205 -11.65 28.78 27.16
N LEU A 206 -12.87 28.75 26.61
CA LEU A 206 -14.11 28.94 27.38
C LEU A 206 -15.07 27.77 27.21
N PHE A 207 -15.48 27.44 25.98
CA PHE A 207 -16.52 26.42 25.74
C PHE A 207 -16.09 25.01 26.16
N VAL A 208 -14.93 24.53 25.71
CA VAL A 208 -14.41 23.21 26.05
C VAL A 208 -14.20 23.09 27.58
N PRO A 209 -13.52 24.04 28.25
CA PRO A 209 -13.43 24.04 29.72
C PRO A 209 -14.78 24.07 30.44
N LEU A 210 -15.77 24.83 29.97
CA LEU A 210 -17.11 24.86 30.56
C LEU A 210 -17.82 23.51 30.46
N LEU A 211 -17.64 22.79 29.36
CA LEU A 211 -18.19 21.44 29.19
C LEU A 211 -17.56 20.46 30.19
N PHE A 212 -16.26 20.55 30.42
CA PHE A 212 -15.57 19.75 31.45
C PHE A 212 -16.03 20.10 32.87
N LEU A 213 -16.18 21.39 33.18
CA LEU A 213 -16.72 21.84 34.47
C LEU A 213 -18.17 21.36 34.71
N ALA A 214 -18.97 21.31 33.65
CA ALA A 214 -20.34 20.79 33.71
C ALA A 214 -20.37 19.28 33.92
N HIS A 215 -19.50 18.55 33.22
CA HIS A 215 -19.30 17.11 33.45
C HIS A 215 -18.90 16.81 34.90
N ASN A 216 -18.02 17.64 35.47
CA ASN A 216 -17.57 17.53 36.86
C ASN A 216 -18.60 18.04 37.89
N ARG A 217 -19.82 18.39 37.45
CA ARG A 217 -20.94 18.91 38.28
C ARG A 217 -20.63 20.20 39.04
N GLN A 218 -19.60 20.94 38.64
CA GLN A 218 -19.28 22.25 39.23
C GLN A 218 -20.17 23.36 38.65
N LEU A 219 -20.64 23.16 37.43
CA LEU A 219 -21.53 24.08 36.70
C LEU A 219 -22.70 23.30 36.09
N THR A 220 -23.83 23.97 35.91
CA THR A 220 -24.95 23.47 35.11
C THR A 220 -25.11 24.37 33.89
N LEU A 221 -25.17 23.76 32.71
CA LEU A 221 -25.40 24.45 31.44
C LEU A 221 -26.82 24.19 30.98
N MET A 222 -27.57 25.23 30.62
CA MET A 222 -28.95 25.14 30.13
C MET A 222 -29.09 25.88 28.81
N GLN A 223 -29.77 25.25 27.85
CA GLN A 223 -30.09 25.82 26.55
C GLN A 223 -31.49 25.35 26.14
N ASP A 224 -32.38 26.31 25.87
CA ASP A 224 -33.79 26.01 25.56
C ASP A 224 -33.98 25.54 24.11
N GLU A 225 -33.25 26.14 23.16
CA GLU A 225 -33.25 25.74 21.75
C GLU A 225 -31.82 25.68 21.21
N PHE A 226 -31.59 24.78 20.24
CA PHE A 226 -30.30 24.64 19.58
C PHE A 226 -29.79 25.98 19.03
N PHE A 227 -28.49 26.25 19.26
CA PHE A 227 -27.79 27.47 18.83
C PHE A 227 -28.30 28.79 19.43
N LYS A 228 -29.16 28.74 20.44
CA LYS A 228 -29.51 29.92 21.25
C LYS A 228 -28.54 30.11 22.41
N GLU A 229 -28.74 31.19 23.17
CA GLU A 229 -27.93 31.56 24.33
C GLU A 229 -27.81 30.39 25.33
N ILE A 230 -26.59 30.19 25.87
CA ILE A 230 -26.32 29.17 26.88
C ILE A 230 -26.27 29.86 28.24
N PHE A 231 -27.12 29.41 29.15
CA PHE A 231 -27.13 29.85 30.54
C PHE A 231 -26.20 28.96 31.36
N VAL A 232 -25.34 29.59 32.16
CA VAL A 232 -24.37 28.93 33.03
C VAL A 232 -24.76 29.22 34.47
N LYS A 233 -25.08 28.18 35.24
CA LYS A 233 -25.40 28.27 36.67
C LYS A 233 -24.31 27.59 37.50
N LEU A 234 -23.79 28.28 38.51
CA LEU A 234 -22.89 27.70 39.51
C LEU A 234 -23.65 26.69 40.37
N SER A 235 -23.05 25.51 40.56
CA SER A 235 -23.56 24.52 41.52
C SER A 235 -22.87 24.76 42.85
N ASP A 236 -23.65 24.87 43.94
CA ASP A 236 -23.08 24.95 45.29
C ASP A 236 -22.57 23.55 45.70
N GLU A 237 -21.54 23.49 46.55
CA GLU A 237 -20.74 22.29 46.86
C GLU A 237 -21.51 21.12 47.52
N ASP A 238 -22.83 21.21 47.66
CA ASP A 238 -23.69 20.16 48.21
C ASP A 238 -24.82 19.72 47.26
N GLY A 239 -24.58 19.66 45.95
CA GLY A 239 -25.40 18.86 45.02
C GLY A 239 -26.93 19.11 45.09
N LYS A 240 -27.35 20.31 45.50
CA LYS A 240 -28.75 20.73 45.55
C LYS A 240 -28.89 22.04 44.81
N PRO A 241 -29.89 22.18 43.93
CA PRO A 241 -30.18 23.45 43.31
C PRO A 241 -30.56 24.46 44.40
N VAL A 242 -29.81 25.55 44.49
CA VAL A 242 -30.16 26.71 45.32
C VAL A 242 -31.55 27.16 44.91
N LYS A 243 -32.40 27.29 45.93
CA LYS A 243 -33.85 27.49 45.91
C LYS A 243 -34.21 28.94 45.63
#